data_AF-A0A9Y4NIN3-F1
#
_entry.id   AF-A0A9Y4NIN3-F1
#
_cell.length_a   1.000
_cell.length_b   1.000
_cell.length_c   1.000
_cell.angle_alpha   90.00
_cell.angle_beta   90.00
_cell.angle_gamma   90.00
#
_symmetry.space_group_name_H-M   'P 1'
#
loop_
_entity.id
_entity.type
_entity.pdbx_description
1 polymer ?
#
loop_
_entity_poly.entity_id
_entity_poly.type
_entity_poly.pdbx_seq_one_letter_code
_entity_poly.pdbx_strand_id
1 'polypeptide(L)'
;MGNLLKVLACAELEHGPIVFLDFEHAQPTEAETAVWNQVSAVLEEAHGILAELQSYNGAGQEIREAIQNPGDLALQEKAWNAVCPLVAKLKRFYEFSLRLENALRSLLEALTSPPYAPMQHLEREQALAKQFAEILHFTLSFDELKMTNPAIQNDFSYYRRTISRNRLNNQQLEAENEVNNEMANRMSLFYAEATPMLKTLSNATTKFVSENKTLPIEDTTDCLSTMACV
;
A
#
# COMPACT_ATOMS: atom_id res chain seq x y z
N MET A 1 17.75 -13.23 24.15
CA MET A 1 16.69 -12.25 23.83
C MET A 1 15.28 -12.88 23.80
N GLY A 2 15.00 -13.91 24.62
CA GLY A 2 13.68 -14.58 24.65
C GLY A 2 12.70 -14.03 25.70
N ASN A 3 13.09 -13.02 26.48
CA ASN A 3 12.30 -12.50 27.61
C ASN A 3 11.55 -11.19 27.32
N LEU A 4 11.75 -10.54 26.18
CA LEU A 4 11.00 -9.33 25.81
C LEU A 4 9.69 -9.65 25.07
N LEU A 5 9.66 -10.73 24.28
CA LEU A 5 8.43 -11.20 23.63
C LEU A 5 7.41 -11.74 24.65
N LYS A 6 7.82 -12.29 25.80
CA LYS A 6 6.89 -12.66 26.89
C LYS A 6 6.33 -11.48 27.69
N VAL A 7 6.96 -10.31 27.59
CA VAL A 7 6.49 -9.08 28.24
C VAL A 7 5.59 -8.27 27.28
N LEU A 8 5.78 -8.44 25.97
CA LEU A 8 4.99 -7.79 24.93
C LEU A 8 3.84 -8.65 24.38
N ALA A 9 3.90 -9.98 24.53
CA ALA A 9 2.78 -10.86 24.22
C ALA A 9 1.78 -10.84 25.38
N CYS A 10 0.72 -10.05 25.21
CA CYS A 10 -0.62 -10.40 25.65
C CYS A 10 -0.85 -10.72 27.15
N ALA A 11 -0.09 -10.16 28.09
CA ALA A 11 -0.43 -10.31 29.52
C ALA A 11 -1.76 -9.62 29.90
N GLU A 12 -2.27 -8.69 29.07
CA GLU A 12 -3.58 -8.04 29.27
C GLU A 12 -4.72 -8.66 28.45
N LEU A 13 -4.45 -9.68 27.62
CA LEU A 13 -5.42 -10.31 26.71
C LEU A 13 -5.85 -11.72 27.14
N GLU A 14 -5.47 -12.17 28.34
CA GLU A 14 -5.83 -13.51 28.87
C GLU A 14 -7.34 -13.73 29.06
N HIS A 15 -8.19 -12.73 28.80
CA HIS A 15 -9.65 -12.80 28.90
C HIS A 15 -10.40 -12.36 27.62
N GLY A 16 -9.69 -12.15 26.50
CA GLY A 16 -10.33 -11.95 25.20
C GLY A 16 -10.95 -13.26 24.70
N PRO A 17 -12.13 -13.25 24.06
CA PRO A 17 -12.68 -14.49 23.54
C PRO A 17 -11.84 -14.98 22.35
N ILE A 18 -11.54 -16.28 22.31
CA ILE A 18 -10.66 -16.90 21.31
C ILE A 18 -11.46 -17.12 20.03
N VAL A 19 -11.21 -16.31 18.99
CA VAL A 19 -11.74 -16.55 17.64
C VAL A 19 -10.81 -17.50 16.90
N PHE A 20 -11.39 -18.52 16.26
CA PHE A 20 -10.64 -19.38 15.34
C PHE A 20 -10.79 -18.85 13.90
N LEU A 21 -9.65 -18.58 13.24
CA LEU A 21 -9.58 -18.20 11.83
C LEU A 21 -8.89 -19.31 11.03
N ASP A 22 -9.62 -19.95 10.11
CA ASP A 22 -9.06 -20.99 9.23
C ASP A 22 -8.33 -20.39 8.03
N PHE A 23 -7.07 -20.00 8.22
CA PHE A 23 -6.25 -19.46 7.12
C PHE A 23 -5.93 -20.49 6.02
N GLU A 24 -6.02 -21.79 6.31
CA GLU A 24 -5.63 -22.84 5.37
C GLU A 24 -6.78 -23.22 4.43
N HIS A 25 -8.00 -23.37 4.95
CA HIS A 25 -9.12 -23.94 4.20
C HIS A 25 -10.34 -23.03 4.07
N ALA A 26 -10.35 -21.82 4.64
CA ALA A 26 -11.48 -20.89 4.50
C ALA A 26 -11.86 -20.68 3.01
N GLN A 27 -13.13 -20.94 2.71
CA GLN A 27 -13.74 -20.71 1.40
C GLN A 27 -14.86 -19.67 1.55
N PRO A 28 -15.06 -18.79 0.56
CA PRO A 28 -16.12 -17.79 0.65
C PRO A 28 -17.50 -18.44 0.66
N THR A 29 -18.35 -17.98 1.57
CA THR A 29 -19.79 -18.24 1.52
C THR A 29 -20.45 -17.48 0.38
N GLU A 30 -21.72 -17.81 0.06
CA GLU A 30 -22.49 -17.08 -0.94
C GLU A 30 -22.60 -15.58 -0.63
N ALA A 31 -22.71 -15.23 0.66
CA ALA A 31 -22.75 -13.84 1.12
C ALA A 31 -21.41 -13.10 0.92
N GLU A 32 -20.29 -13.80 1.07
CA GLU A 32 -18.95 -13.22 0.92
C GLU A 32 -18.50 -13.11 -0.54
N THR A 33 -19.04 -13.96 -1.43
CA THR A 33 -18.52 -14.20 -2.78
C THR A 33 -18.31 -12.91 -3.60
N ALA A 34 -19.22 -11.94 -3.51
CA ALA A 34 -19.09 -10.68 -4.26
C ALA A 34 -17.88 -9.85 -3.79
N VAL A 35 -17.75 -9.63 -2.47
CA VAL A 35 -16.64 -8.88 -1.87
C VAL A 35 -15.34 -9.66 -2.04
N TRP A 36 -15.40 -10.97 -1.82
CA TRP A 36 -14.25 -11.86 -1.93
C TRP A 36 -13.63 -11.80 -3.33
N ASN A 37 -14.44 -11.90 -4.40
CA ASN A 37 -13.95 -11.82 -5.77
C ASN A 37 -13.29 -10.45 -6.08
N GLN A 38 -13.89 -9.36 -5.61
CA GLN A 38 -13.34 -8.02 -5.79
C GLN A 38 -11.98 -7.88 -5.12
N VAL A 39 -11.85 -8.38 -3.89
CA VAL A 39 -10.61 -8.28 -3.10
C VAL A 39 -9.54 -9.25 -3.62
N SER A 40 -9.92 -10.45 -4.06
CA SER A 40 -9.02 -11.43 -4.68
C SER A 40 -8.33 -10.86 -5.91
N ALA A 41 -9.04 -10.13 -6.78
CA ALA A 41 -8.42 -9.48 -7.95
C ALA A 41 -7.33 -8.47 -7.56
N VAL A 42 -7.48 -7.78 -6.41
CA VAL A 42 -6.46 -6.85 -5.90
C VAL A 42 -5.27 -7.62 -5.30
N LEU A 43 -5.54 -8.69 -4.54
CA LEU A 43 -4.52 -9.53 -3.91
C LEU A 43 -3.69 -10.33 -4.92
N GLU A 44 -4.29 -10.79 -6.03
CA GLU A 44 -3.58 -11.42 -7.14
C GLU A 44 -2.53 -10.47 -7.73
N GLU A 45 -2.89 -9.21 -7.94
CA GLU A 45 -1.94 -8.21 -8.43
C GLU A 45 -0.88 -7.81 -7.40
N ALA A 46 -1.21 -7.87 -6.10
CA ALA A 46 -0.31 -7.51 -4.99
C ALA A 46 1.04 -8.27 -5.07
N HIS A 47 1.01 -9.55 -5.48
CA HIS A 47 2.20 -10.36 -5.68
C HIS A 47 3.14 -9.79 -6.75
N GLY A 48 2.57 -9.34 -7.88
CA GLY A 48 3.33 -8.71 -8.95
C GLY A 48 3.92 -7.36 -8.53
N ILE A 49 3.17 -6.58 -7.75
CA ILE A 49 3.64 -5.29 -7.19
C ILE A 49 4.84 -5.51 -6.26
N LEU A 50 4.78 -6.51 -5.36
CA LEU A 50 5.91 -6.84 -4.49
C LEU A 50 7.14 -7.30 -5.28
N ALA A 51 6.96 -8.20 -6.26
CA ALA A 51 8.05 -8.67 -7.10
C ALA A 51 8.74 -7.51 -7.86
N GLU A 52 7.95 -6.57 -8.38
CA GLU A 52 8.49 -5.39 -9.05
C GLU A 52 9.25 -4.47 -8.10
N LEU A 53 8.76 -4.26 -6.88
CA LEU A 53 9.45 -3.46 -5.87
C LEU A 53 10.75 -4.13 -5.40
N GLN A 54 10.74 -5.46 -5.20
CA GLN A 54 11.93 -6.23 -4.86
C GLN A 54 13.02 -6.09 -5.94
N SER A 55 12.62 -6.04 -7.21
CA SER A 55 13.53 -5.85 -8.35
C SER A 55 13.91 -4.39 -8.63
N TYR A 56 13.48 -3.44 -7.80
CA TYR A 56 13.73 -2.01 -8.01
C TYR A 56 15.18 -1.64 -7.68
N ASN A 57 16.04 -1.59 -8.71
CA ASN A 57 17.47 -1.30 -8.56
C ASN A 57 17.80 0.21 -8.50
N GLY A 58 16.89 1.07 -8.97
CA GLY A 58 17.10 2.50 -9.09
C GLY A 58 18.01 2.93 -10.25
N ALA A 59 18.09 4.24 -10.51
CA ALA A 59 18.92 4.85 -11.57
C ALA A 59 20.06 5.72 -11.00
N GLY A 60 20.52 5.39 -9.80
CA GLY A 60 21.42 6.25 -9.02
C GLY A 60 22.80 6.47 -9.64
N GLN A 61 23.30 5.56 -10.49
CA GLN A 61 24.57 5.78 -11.19
C GLN A 61 24.40 6.79 -12.32
N GLU A 62 23.45 6.55 -13.20
CA GLU A 62 23.16 7.39 -14.37
C GLU A 62 22.78 8.81 -13.93
N ILE A 63 21.95 8.93 -12.89
CA ILE A 63 21.57 10.22 -12.31
C ILE A 63 22.80 10.98 -11.78
N ARG A 64 23.73 10.31 -11.10
CA ARG A 64 24.96 10.96 -10.59
C ARG A 64 25.86 11.43 -11.72
N GLU A 65 26.08 10.60 -12.75
CA GLU A 65 26.86 10.94 -13.94
C GLU A 65 26.28 12.18 -14.64
N ALA A 66 24.95 12.22 -14.82
CA ALA A 66 24.25 13.35 -15.42
C ALA A 66 24.31 14.64 -14.57
N ILE A 67 24.22 14.53 -13.24
CA ILE A 67 24.33 15.71 -12.36
C ILE A 67 25.76 16.29 -12.36
N GLN A 68 26.78 15.43 -12.41
CA GLN A 68 28.19 15.85 -12.45
C GLN A 68 28.57 16.52 -13.77
N ASN A 69 27.91 16.15 -14.88
CA ASN A 69 28.20 16.62 -16.23
C ASN A 69 26.96 17.24 -16.88
N PRO A 70 26.46 18.38 -16.39
CA PRO A 70 25.17 18.94 -16.83
C PRO A 70 25.15 19.40 -18.29
N GLY A 71 26.32 19.64 -18.90
CA GLY A 71 26.44 20.00 -20.32
C GLY A 71 26.52 18.81 -21.28
N ASP A 72 26.67 17.59 -20.78
CA ASP A 72 26.73 16.37 -21.60
C ASP A 72 25.31 15.83 -21.86
N LEU A 73 24.80 16.09 -23.07
CA LEU A 73 23.46 15.67 -23.48
C LEU A 73 23.28 14.15 -23.49
N ALA A 74 24.32 13.38 -23.83
CA ALA A 74 24.24 11.92 -23.87
C ALA A 74 24.06 11.34 -22.47
N LEU A 75 24.74 11.92 -21.47
CA LEU A 75 24.55 11.54 -20.06
C LEU A 75 23.17 11.96 -19.53
N GLN A 76 22.65 13.14 -19.91
CA GLN A 76 21.28 13.53 -19.55
C GLN A 76 20.24 12.54 -20.11
N GLU A 77 20.38 12.18 -21.39
CA GLU A 77 19.48 11.23 -22.05
C GLU A 77 19.58 9.82 -21.44
N LYS A 78 20.79 9.35 -21.14
CA LYS A 78 21.00 8.06 -20.45
C LYS A 78 20.29 8.01 -19.09
N ALA A 79 20.43 9.06 -18.28
CA ALA A 79 19.75 9.14 -16.98
C ALA A 79 18.22 9.23 -17.14
N TRP A 80 17.75 9.96 -18.14
CA TRP A 80 16.32 10.05 -18.45
C TRP A 80 15.74 8.69 -18.85
N ASN A 81 16.38 7.99 -19.78
CA ASN A 81 15.95 6.68 -20.26
C ASN A 81 15.99 5.61 -19.15
N ALA A 82 16.91 5.74 -18.18
CA ALA A 82 16.96 4.85 -17.02
C ALA A 82 15.84 5.15 -16.00
N VAL A 83 15.57 6.44 -15.71
CA VAL A 83 14.64 6.83 -14.65
C VAL A 83 13.16 6.74 -15.08
N CYS A 84 12.84 6.99 -16.35
CA CYS A 84 11.46 6.93 -16.85
C CYS A 84 10.72 5.61 -16.54
N PRO A 85 11.23 4.42 -16.92
CA PRO A 85 10.54 3.17 -16.62
C PRO A 85 10.44 2.88 -15.12
N LEU A 86 11.38 3.38 -14.31
CA LEU A 86 11.30 3.26 -12.86
C LEU A 86 10.17 4.12 -12.29
N VAL A 87 10.01 5.35 -12.78
CA VAL A 87 8.91 6.22 -12.36
C VAL A 87 7.55 5.70 -12.81
N ALA A 88 7.46 5.01 -13.95
CA ALA A 88 6.26 4.30 -14.36
C ALA A 88 5.87 3.20 -13.34
N LYS A 89 6.85 2.44 -12.82
CA LYS A 89 6.60 1.49 -11.71
C LYS A 89 6.13 2.20 -10.44
N LEU A 90 6.77 3.32 -10.07
CA LEU A 90 6.34 4.12 -8.91
C LEU A 90 4.91 4.64 -9.06
N LYS A 91 4.53 5.09 -10.26
CA LYS A 91 3.16 5.48 -10.56
C LYS A 91 2.19 4.31 -10.35
N ARG A 92 2.53 3.14 -10.89
CA ARG A 92 1.73 1.92 -10.72
C ARG A 92 1.56 1.53 -9.25
N PHE A 93 2.61 1.60 -8.44
CA PHE A 93 2.52 1.27 -7.01
C PHE A 93 1.61 2.25 -6.26
N TYR A 94 1.71 3.55 -6.56
CA TYR A 94 0.80 4.55 -6.02
C TYR A 94 -0.65 4.30 -6.44
N GLU A 95 -0.91 4.04 -7.72
CA GLU A 95 -2.27 3.72 -8.20
C GLU A 95 -2.82 2.42 -7.59
N PHE A 96 -1.95 1.43 -7.36
CA PHE A 96 -2.32 0.21 -6.64
C PHE A 96 -2.75 0.51 -5.20
N SER A 97 -2.09 1.44 -4.50
CA SER A 97 -2.50 1.85 -3.15
C SER A 97 -3.95 2.36 -3.09
N LEU A 98 -4.41 3.04 -4.14
CA LEU A 98 -5.79 3.54 -4.23
C LEU A 98 -6.80 2.39 -4.39
N ARG A 99 -6.41 1.32 -5.10
CA ARG A 99 -7.23 0.11 -5.22
C ARG A 99 -7.24 -0.70 -3.93
N LEU A 100 -6.12 -0.75 -3.22
CA LEU A 100 -6.01 -1.37 -1.91
C LEU A 100 -6.89 -0.65 -0.87
N GLU A 101 -6.96 0.68 -0.90
CA GLU A 101 -7.91 1.48 -0.09
C GLU A 101 -9.36 1.04 -0.33
N ASN A 102 -9.77 0.88 -1.60
CA ASN A 102 -11.13 0.46 -1.92
C ASN A 102 -11.42 -0.98 -1.49
N ALA A 103 -10.46 -1.89 -1.66
CA ALA A 103 -10.59 -3.27 -1.19
C ALA A 103 -10.74 -3.34 0.34
N LEU A 104 -9.91 -2.59 1.07
CA LEU A 104 -10.00 -2.48 2.53
C LEU A 104 -11.37 -1.96 2.96
N ARG A 105 -11.89 -0.92 2.30
CA ARG A 105 -13.22 -0.39 2.59
C ARG A 105 -14.30 -1.44 2.44
N SER A 106 -14.30 -2.21 1.34
CA SER A 106 -15.29 -3.29 1.13
C SER A 106 -15.21 -4.38 2.19
N LEU A 107 -14.01 -4.71 2.67
CA LEU A 107 -13.86 -5.65 3.80
C LEU A 107 -14.37 -5.06 5.10
N LEU A 108 -14.05 -3.80 5.40
CA LEU A 108 -14.54 -3.11 6.60
C LEU A 108 -16.07 -3.05 6.60
N GLU A 109 -16.69 -2.73 5.47
CA GLU A 109 -18.15 -2.77 5.31
C GLU A 109 -18.71 -4.16 5.64
N ALA A 110 -18.14 -5.22 5.06
CA ALA A 110 -18.63 -6.58 5.28
C ALA A 110 -18.42 -7.09 6.72
N LEU A 111 -17.29 -6.76 7.34
CA LEU A 111 -16.87 -7.29 8.66
C LEU A 111 -17.33 -6.46 9.86
N THR A 112 -17.98 -5.31 9.63
CA THR A 112 -18.48 -4.45 10.72
C THR A 112 -19.97 -4.11 10.59
N SER A 113 -20.64 -4.53 9.51
CA SER A 113 -22.04 -4.17 9.27
C SER A 113 -23.01 -4.85 10.25
N PRO A 114 -23.98 -4.11 10.81
CA PRO A 114 -25.07 -4.70 11.57
C PRO A 114 -25.80 -5.82 10.79
N PRO A 115 -26.35 -6.85 11.47
CA PRO A 115 -26.65 -6.88 12.90
C PRO A 115 -25.64 -7.68 13.76
N TYR A 116 -24.53 -8.15 13.21
CA TYR A 116 -23.61 -9.03 13.92
C TYR A 116 -22.54 -8.24 14.67
N ALA A 117 -22.09 -8.79 15.80
CA ALA A 117 -20.94 -8.23 16.51
C ALA A 117 -19.63 -8.61 15.78
N PRO A 118 -18.54 -7.85 15.93
CA PRO A 118 -17.27 -8.10 15.23
C PRO A 118 -16.73 -9.52 15.34
N MET A 119 -16.82 -10.12 16.53
CA MET A 119 -16.42 -11.51 16.74
C MET A 119 -17.25 -12.51 15.92
N GLN A 120 -18.57 -12.28 15.83
CA GLN A 120 -19.45 -13.13 15.04
C GLN A 120 -19.14 -12.97 13.55
N HIS A 121 -18.74 -11.78 13.11
CA HIS A 121 -18.29 -11.56 11.74
C HIS A 121 -17.04 -12.38 11.43
N LEU A 122 -16.04 -12.35 12.31
CA LEU A 122 -14.80 -13.12 12.11
C LEU A 122 -15.03 -14.64 12.12
N GLU A 123 -16.00 -15.14 12.88
CA GLU A 123 -16.38 -16.56 12.87
C GLU A 123 -17.13 -16.98 11.59
N ARG A 124 -17.94 -16.08 11.02
CA ARG A 124 -18.83 -16.35 9.89
C ARG A 124 -18.19 -16.06 8.55
N GLU A 125 -17.57 -14.89 8.42
CA GLU A 125 -16.95 -14.38 7.20
C GLU A 125 -15.42 -14.61 7.23
N GLN A 126 -15.03 -15.86 7.46
CA GLN A 126 -13.62 -16.26 7.60
C GLN A 126 -12.79 -15.99 6.34
N ALA A 127 -13.40 -16.09 5.15
CA ALA A 127 -12.70 -15.85 3.90
C ALA A 127 -12.36 -14.36 3.74
N LEU A 128 -13.27 -13.48 4.15
CA LEU A 128 -13.02 -12.03 4.16
C LEU A 128 -12.02 -11.63 5.26
N ALA A 129 -12.11 -12.25 6.45
CA ALA A 129 -11.12 -12.04 7.53
C ALA A 129 -9.71 -12.46 7.08
N LYS A 130 -9.59 -13.57 6.35
CA LYS A 130 -8.33 -13.99 5.72
C LYS A 130 -7.80 -12.96 4.74
N GLN A 131 -8.63 -12.47 3.82
CA GLN A 131 -8.22 -11.45 2.85
C GLN A 131 -7.79 -10.14 3.52
N PHE A 132 -8.42 -9.77 4.64
CA PHE A 132 -8.02 -8.61 5.43
C PHE A 132 -6.59 -8.78 5.96
N ALA A 133 -6.25 -9.94 6.50
CA ALA A 133 -4.89 -10.24 6.95
C ALA A 133 -3.89 -10.26 5.78
N GLU A 134 -4.28 -10.78 4.61
CA GLU A 134 -3.44 -10.77 3.40
C GLU A 134 -3.16 -9.35 2.90
N ILE A 135 -4.15 -8.43 2.97
CA ILE A 135 -3.94 -7.00 2.70
C ILE A 135 -2.90 -6.41 3.66
N LEU A 136 -3.03 -6.66 4.97
CA LEU A 136 -2.06 -6.18 5.96
C LEU A 136 -0.66 -6.75 5.74
N HIS A 137 -0.57 -8.03 5.40
CA HIS A 137 0.70 -8.69 5.11
C HIS A 137 1.39 -8.07 3.89
N PHE A 138 0.66 -7.84 2.79
CA PHE A 138 1.18 -7.10 1.64
C PHE A 138 1.65 -5.69 2.04
N THR A 139 0.82 -4.96 2.80
CA THR A 139 1.12 -3.59 3.22
C THR A 139 2.43 -3.50 3.97
N LEU A 140 2.65 -4.35 4.98
CA LEU A 140 3.89 -4.36 5.76
C LEU A 140 5.09 -4.80 4.90
N SER A 141 4.90 -5.81 4.05
CA SER A 141 5.97 -6.30 3.16
C SER A 141 6.41 -5.24 2.16
N PHE A 142 5.46 -4.49 1.58
CA PHE A 142 5.75 -3.38 0.67
C PHE A 142 6.53 -2.28 1.41
N ASP A 143 6.05 -1.89 2.59
CA ASP A 143 6.64 -0.78 3.35
C ASP A 143 8.05 -1.13 3.85
N GLU A 144 8.31 -2.38 4.25
CA GLU A 144 9.65 -2.86 4.64
C GLU A 144 10.65 -2.77 3.47
N LEU A 145 10.25 -3.23 2.27
CA LEU A 145 11.06 -3.12 1.06
C LEU A 145 11.30 -1.66 0.69
N LYS A 146 10.28 -0.80 0.79
CA LYS A 146 10.40 0.63 0.51
C LYS A 146 11.35 1.31 1.48
N MET A 147 11.26 1.02 2.78
CA MET A 147 12.09 1.63 3.82
C MET A 147 13.58 1.34 3.63
N THR A 148 13.91 0.17 3.08
CA THR A 148 15.30 -0.23 2.81
C THR A 148 15.84 0.25 1.46
N ASN A 149 15.01 0.90 0.64
CA ASN A 149 15.38 1.33 -0.71
C ASN A 149 15.32 2.87 -0.89
N PRO A 150 16.40 3.61 -0.57
CA PRO A 150 16.44 5.07 -0.72
C PRO A 150 16.40 5.54 -2.18
N ALA A 151 16.64 4.67 -3.17
CA ALA A 151 16.64 5.06 -4.58
C ALA A 151 15.25 5.52 -5.05
N ILE A 152 14.17 4.97 -4.48
CA ILE A 152 12.78 5.31 -4.82
C ILE A 152 12.53 6.83 -4.75
N GLN A 153 12.88 7.46 -3.62
CA GLN A 153 12.67 8.90 -3.45
C GLN A 153 13.64 9.72 -4.30
N ASN A 154 14.88 9.26 -4.45
CA ASN A 154 15.92 9.96 -5.22
C ASN A 154 15.59 10.02 -6.71
N ASP A 155 15.20 8.88 -7.29
CA ASP A 155 14.81 8.74 -8.69
C ASP A 155 13.59 9.62 -8.99
N PHE A 156 12.56 9.54 -8.16
CA PHE A 156 11.36 10.36 -8.35
C PHE A 156 11.64 11.86 -8.20
N SER A 157 12.48 12.24 -7.24
CA SER A 157 12.91 13.63 -7.05
C SER A 157 13.77 14.14 -8.22
N TYR A 158 14.60 13.29 -8.83
CA TYR A 158 15.33 13.62 -10.04
C TYR A 158 14.37 13.83 -11.22
N TYR A 159 13.46 12.88 -11.46
CA TYR A 159 12.46 12.95 -12.52
C TYR A 159 11.64 14.26 -12.46
N ARG A 160 11.11 14.61 -11.29
CA ARG A 160 10.35 15.86 -11.11
C ARG A 160 11.15 17.11 -11.44
N ARG A 161 12.42 17.18 -11.01
CA ARG A 161 13.32 18.31 -11.31
C ARG A 161 13.59 18.42 -12.81
N THR A 162 13.83 17.30 -13.48
CA THR A 162 14.11 17.26 -14.92
C THR A 162 12.90 17.71 -15.74
N ILE A 163 11.68 17.24 -15.44
CA ILE A 163 10.46 17.73 -16.10
C ILE A 163 10.26 19.23 -15.89
N SER A 164 10.43 19.71 -14.65
CA SER A 164 10.26 21.13 -14.34
C SER A 164 11.24 22.00 -15.14
N ARG A 165 12.50 21.58 -15.30
CA ARG A 165 13.51 22.29 -16.09
C ARG A 165 13.17 22.29 -17.58
N ASN A 166 12.77 21.14 -18.13
CA ASN A 166 12.48 21.02 -19.56
C ASN A 166 11.25 21.83 -19.98
N ARG A 167 10.23 21.93 -19.10
CA ARG A 167 9.06 22.82 -19.31
C ARG A 167 9.45 24.30 -19.40
N LEU A 168 10.39 24.77 -18.57
CA LEU A 168 10.88 26.15 -18.61
C LEU A 168 11.66 26.45 -19.89
N ASN A 169 12.31 25.44 -20.47
CA ASN A 169 13.14 25.58 -21.67
C ASN A 169 12.36 25.39 -22.98
N ASN A 170 11.02 25.25 -22.95
CA ASN A 170 10.16 24.94 -24.10
C ASN A 170 10.61 23.72 -24.94
N GLN A 171 11.43 22.84 -24.36
CA GLN A 171 11.75 21.55 -24.94
C GLN A 171 10.57 20.64 -24.66
N GLN A 172 9.58 20.64 -25.57
CA GLN A 172 8.55 19.61 -25.59
C GLN A 172 9.25 18.29 -25.92
N LEU A 173 9.73 17.59 -24.90
CA LEU A 173 9.83 16.14 -25.01
C LEU A 173 8.39 15.65 -25.16
N GLU A 174 8.03 15.28 -26.39
CA GLU A 174 6.80 14.55 -26.73
C GLU A 174 6.73 13.16 -26.08
N ALA A 175 7.39 12.96 -24.94
CA ALA A 175 7.04 11.88 -24.04
C ALA A 175 5.71 12.31 -23.42
N GLU A 176 4.61 11.73 -23.88
CA GLU A 176 3.34 11.67 -23.16
C GLU A 176 3.65 11.62 -21.66
N ASN A 177 3.48 12.75 -20.95
CA ASN A 177 3.88 12.83 -19.55
C ASN A 177 2.97 11.88 -18.77
N GLU A 178 3.40 10.63 -18.59
CA GLU A 178 2.64 9.60 -17.89
C GLU A 178 2.21 10.08 -16.49
N VAL A 179 2.97 11.00 -15.91
CA VAL A 179 2.71 11.64 -14.61
C VAL A 179 2.50 13.15 -14.81
N ASN A 180 1.25 13.59 -14.66
CA ASN A 180 0.92 15.03 -14.62
C ASN A 180 1.38 15.68 -13.30
N ASN A 181 1.34 17.02 -13.22
CA ASN A 181 1.88 17.73 -12.04
C ASN A 181 1.13 17.42 -10.73
N GLU A 182 -0.19 17.21 -10.81
CA GLU A 182 -1.01 16.89 -9.64
C GLU A 182 -0.69 15.48 -9.11
N MET A 183 -0.65 14.49 -10.00
CA MET A 183 -0.23 13.13 -9.71
C MET A 183 1.18 13.12 -9.10
N ALA A 184 2.11 13.89 -9.67
CA ALA A 184 3.47 13.98 -9.15
C ALA A 184 3.53 14.50 -7.71
N ASN A 185 2.66 15.44 -7.35
CA ASN A 185 2.57 15.96 -5.98
C ASN A 185 2.01 14.90 -5.02
N ARG A 186 0.94 14.18 -5.41
CA ARG A 186 0.36 13.11 -4.58
C ARG A 186 1.34 11.96 -4.37
N MET A 187 2.01 11.51 -5.44
CA MET A 187 3.06 10.50 -5.36
C MET A 187 4.23 10.96 -4.47
N SER A 188 4.59 12.25 -4.50
CA SER A 188 5.68 12.76 -3.66
C SER A 188 5.34 12.67 -2.18
N LEU A 189 4.11 13.00 -1.81
CA LEU A 189 3.64 12.86 -0.43
C LEU A 189 3.57 11.38 -0.03
N PHE A 190 3.08 10.52 -0.92
CA PHE A 190 3.06 9.08 -0.71
C PHE A 190 4.45 8.53 -0.40
N TYR A 191 5.45 8.78 -1.25
CA TYR A 191 6.79 8.23 -1.04
C TYR A 191 7.62 8.92 0.05
N ALA A 192 7.21 10.10 0.52
CA ALA A 192 7.82 10.77 1.66
C ALA A 192 7.54 10.05 2.98
N GLU A 193 6.39 9.37 3.09
CA GLU A 193 6.02 8.60 4.30
C GLU A 193 6.92 7.38 4.48
N ALA A 194 7.31 7.05 5.72
CA ALA A 194 8.11 5.86 5.99
C ALA A 194 7.39 4.57 5.56
N THR A 195 6.09 4.50 5.87
CA THR A 195 5.20 3.36 5.63
C THR A 195 4.02 3.79 4.74
N PRO A 196 4.25 4.01 3.43
CA PRO A 196 3.27 4.62 2.54
C PRO A 196 1.97 3.81 2.40
N MET A 197 2.05 2.47 2.30
CA MET A 197 0.85 1.63 2.19
C MET A 197 0.08 1.62 3.52
N LEU A 198 0.78 1.50 4.65
CA LEU A 198 0.13 1.52 5.96
C LEU A 198 -0.53 2.87 6.24
N LYS A 199 0.10 3.98 5.84
CA LYS A 199 -0.48 5.31 5.95
C LYS A 199 -1.76 5.44 5.11
N THR A 200 -1.77 4.89 3.90
CA THR A 200 -2.98 4.82 3.06
C THR A 200 -4.09 4.03 3.75
N LEU A 201 -3.81 2.83 4.27
CA LEU A 201 -4.81 2.03 4.97
C LEU A 201 -5.33 2.72 6.23
N SER A 202 -4.45 3.32 7.04
CA SER A 202 -4.83 4.06 8.24
C SER A 202 -5.77 5.23 7.93
N ASN A 203 -5.47 6.00 6.87
CA ASN A 203 -6.34 7.08 6.43
C ASN A 203 -7.69 6.53 5.89
N ALA A 204 -7.66 5.41 5.17
CA ALA A 204 -8.86 4.76 4.64
C ALA A 204 -9.79 4.27 5.77
N THR A 205 -9.27 3.62 6.79
CA THR A 205 -10.02 3.19 7.99
C THR A 205 -10.61 4.39 8.72
N THR A 206 -9.81 5.46 8.92
CA THR A 206 -10.29 6.70 9.56
C THR A 206 -11.44 7.32 8.76
N LYS A 207 -11.32 7.36 7.43
CA LYS A 207 -12.34 7.86 6.53
C LYS A 207 -13.61 7.01 6.60
N PHE A 208 -13.47 5.68 6.57
CA PHE A 208 -14.58 4.72 6.67
C PHE A 208 -15.43 4.98 7.93
N VAL A 209 -14.79 5.09 9.10
CA VAL A 209 -15.49 5.40 10.36
C VAL A 209 -16.18 6.76 10.30
N SER A 210 -15.51 7.78 9.73
CA SER A 210 -16.10 9.13 9.65
C SER A 210 -17.30 9.24 8.72
N GLU A 211 -17.34 8.43 7.66
CA GLU A 211 -18.42 8.39 6.67
C GLU A 211 -19.61 7.56 7.14
N ASN A 212 -19.39 6.54 7.97
CA ASN A 212 -20.42 5.63 8.49
C ASN A 212 -20.86 6.03 9.91
N LYS A 213 -21.44 7.21 10.07
CA LYS A 213 -21.86 7.76 11.39
C LYS A 213 -22.90 6.92 12.15
N THR A 214 -23.60 6.04 11.45
CA THR A 214 -24.58 5.13 12.04
C THR A 214 -23.95 3.83 12.53
N LEU A 215 -22.72 3.54 12.12
CA LEU A 215 -21.93 2.42 12.60
C LEU A 215 -21.25 2.82 13.91
N PRO A 216 -21.42 2.05 14.99
CA PRO A 216 -20.63 2.23 16.20
C PRO A 216 -19.12 2.14 15.88
N ILE A 217 -18.33 3.10 16.40
CA ILE A 217 -16.87 3.11 16.16
C ILE A 217 -16.21 1.87 16.78
N GLU A 218 -16.78 1.41 17.90
CA GLU A 218 -16.39 0.19 18.60
C GLU A 218 -16.41 -1.02 17.68
N ASP A 219 -17.34 -1.15 16.74
CA ASP A 219 -17.40 -2.32 15.85
C ASP A 219 -16.16 -2.42 14.96
N THR A 220 -15.67 -1.28 14.46
CA THR A 220 -14.43 -1.24 13.68
C THR A 220 -13.21 -1.47 14.55
N THR A 221 -13.12 -0.81 15.72
CA THR A 221 -11.95 -0.95 16.59
C THR A 221 -11.86 -2.32 17.23
N ASP A 222 -12.99 -2.94 17.55
CA ASP A 222 -13.09 -4.27 18.15
C ASP A 222 -12.82 -5.36 17.11
N CYS A 223 -13.24 -5.17 15.85
CA CYS A 223 -12.83 -6.05 14.77
C CYS A 223 -11.29 -6.05 14.60
N LEU A 224 -10.68 -4.87 14.53
CA LEU A 224 -9.23 -4.74 14.38
C LEU A 224 -8.47 -5.26 15.60
N SER A 225 -8.95 -4.97 16.81
CA SER A 225 -8.31 -5.45 18.04
C SER A 225 -8.41 -6.96 18.15
N THR A 226 -9.57 -7.55 17.81
CA THR A 226 -9.75 -9.00 17.79
C THR A 226 -8.81 -9.66 16.78
N MET A 227 -8.71 -9.13 15.56
CA MET A 227 -7.76 -9.63 14.56
C MET A 227 -6.29 -9.54 15.01
N ALA A 228 -5.93 -8.54 15.82
CA ALA A 228 -4.58 -8.42 16.38
C ALA A 228 -4.29 -9.41 17.52
N CYS A 229 -5.34 -10.00 18.11
CA CYS A 229 -5.24 -10.95 19.22
C CYS A 229 -5.23 -12.42 18.78
N VAL A 230 -5.53 -12.70 17.51
CA VAL A 230 -5.51 -14.03 16.88
C VAL A 230 -4.12 -14.33 16.33
#